data_AF-A0A839GQC7-F1
#
_entry.id   AF-A0A839GQC7-F1
#
_cell.length_a   1.000
_cell.length_b   1.000
_cell.length_c   1.000
_cell.angle_alpha   90.00
_cell.angle_beta   90.00
_cell.angle_gamma   90.00
#
_symmetry.space_group_name_H-M   'P 1'
#
loop_
_entity.id
_entity.type
_entity.pdbx_description
1 polymer ?
#
loop_
_entity_poly.entity_id
_entity_poly.type
_entity_poly.pdbx_seq_one_letter_code
_entity_poly.pdbx_strand_id
1 'polypeptide(L)'
;MKKLLLVGGFWLACAATTFAQDGSNYWARLNKNHPEATIETILNSKPATAAVGAEVEATAGYRLNMIYDGQFRAVSAPNVKLMEALGMKHREIKGYRYELLFKYNGQEFWLPVQTDLVEQLQLELRKDEPVLLYTTVLQAQNAGAAHKALLVEDFRVNN
;
A
#
# COMPACT_ATOMS: atom_id res chain seq x y z
N MET A 1 2.96 49.79 58.04
CA MET A 1 2.59 48.37 57.79
C MET A 1 1.52 48.31 56.72
N LYS A 2 1.81 47.76 55.53
CA LYS A 2 0.82 47.20 54.59
C LYS A 2 1.58 46.29 53.63
N LYS A 3 1.21 45.00 53.66
CA LYS A 3 1.77 43.90 52.88
C LYS A 3 1.09 43.91 51.51
N LEU A 4 1.83 43.68 50.43
CA LEU A 4 1.28 43.36 49.11
C LEU A 4 1.90 42.03 48.66
N LEU A 5 1.04 41.03 48.55
CA LEU A 5 1.32 39.66 48.11
C LEU A 5 0.79 39.49 46.67
N LEU A 6 1.63 38.86 45.84
CA LEU A 6 1.36 37.88 44.78
C LEU A 6 0.04 37.94 44.00
N VAL A 7 0.13 38.09 42.66
CA VAL A 7 -0.51 37.28 41.58
C VAL A 7 0.27 37.65 40.29
N GLY A 8 0.67 36.80 39.35
CA GLY A 8 0.51 35.39 39.08
C GLY A 8 1.12 35.17 37.68
N GLY A 9 2.17 34.36 37.58
CA GLY A 9 2.78 34.01 36.30
C GLY A 9 2.18 32.70 35.81
N PHE A 10 1.15 32.78 34.97
CA PHE A 10 0.51 31.64 34.33
C PHE A 10 1.44 31.12 33.23
N TRP A 11 2.35 30.21 33.57
CA TRP A 11 3.11 29.46 32.58
C TRP A 11 2.18 28.40 31.97
N LEU A 12 1.56 28.75 30.85
CA LEU A 12 1.01 27.80 29.90
C LEU A 12 2.18 26.99 29.31
N ALA A 13 2.57 25.93 30.01
CA ALA A 13 3.38 24.89 29.41
C ALA A 13 2.52 24.24 28.32
N CYS A 14 2.90 24.48 27.07
CA CYS A 14 2.37 23.75 25.92
C CYS A 14 2.51 22.26 26.21
N ALA A 15 1.37 21.58 26.41
CA ALA A 15 1.30 20.14 26.29
C ALA A 15 1.61 19.82 24.81
N ALA A 16 2.90 19.64 24.51
CA ALA A 16 3.33 19.05 23.25
C ALA A 16 2.73 17.65 23.21
N THR A 17 1.68 17.52 22.42
CA THR A 17 0.96 16.29 22.21
C THR A 17 1.91 15.25 21.62
N THR A 18 2.18 14.19 22.38
CA THR A 18 2.97 13.03 21.96
C THR A 18 2.15 12.14 21.01
N PHE A 19 1.69 12.69 19.88
CA PHE A 19 1.03 11.91 18.82
C PHE A 19 2.00 11.49 17.69
N ALA A 20 3.29 11.83 17.78
CA ALA A 20 4.27 11.61 16.70
C ALA A 20 4.99 10.25 16.74
N GLN A 21 4.83 9.45 17.80
CA GLN A 21 5.62 8.21 17.97
C GLN A 21 5.06 6.99 17.23
N ASP A 22 3.75 6.93 16.95
CA ASP A 22 3.14 5.72 16.36
C ASP A 22 3.23 5.70 14.83
N GLY A 23 3.02 6.85 14.17
CA GLY A 23 3.04 6.94 12.71
C GLY A 23 4.43 6.80 12.08
N SER A 24 5.49 7.26 12.75
CA SER A 24 6.87 7.15 12.23
C SER A 24 7.37 5.70 12.23
N ASN A 25 7.03 4.93 13.27
CA ASN A 25 7.37 3.51 13.38
C ASN A 25 6.62 2.66 12.33
N TYR A 26 5.39 3.03 12.00
CA TYR A 26 4.60 2.36 10.97
C TYR A 26 5.29 2.42 9.60
N TRP A 27 5.57 3.62 9.11
CA TRP A 27 6.21 3.81 7.79
C TRP A 27 7.63 3.25 7.74
N ALA A 28 8.39 3.34 8.82
CA ALA A 28 9.72 2.73 8.90
C ALA A 28 9.65 1.20 8.73
N ARG A 29 8.68 0.55 9.38
CA ARG A 29 8.47 -0.89 9.26
C ARG A 29 8.00 -1.29 7.86
N LEU A 30 7.06 -0.54 7.28
CA LEU A 30 6.60 -0.81 5.91
C LEU A 30 7.74 -0.66 4.90
N ASN A 31 8.51 0.42 4.96
CA ASN A 31 9.66 0.65 4.07
C ASN A 31 10.73 -0.44 4.19
N LYS A 32 10.92 -1.00 5.39
CA LYS A 32 11.85 -2.12 5.60
C LYS A 32 11.37 -3.40 4.91
N ASN A 33 10.07 -3.64 4.88
CA ASN A 33 9.47 -4.87 4.35
C ASN A 33 9.02 -4.75 2.88
N HIS A 34 8.99 -3.53 2.34
CA HIS A 34 8.59 -3.22 0.96
C HIS A 34 9.72 -2.46 0.27
N PRO A 35 10.78 -3.14 -0.21
CA PRO A 35 11.79 -2.49 -1.02
C PRO A 35 11.17 -1.81 -2.25
N GLU A 36 11.79 -0.73 -2.68
CA GLU A 36 11.40 -0.05 -3.91
C GLU A 36 11.73 -0.90 -5.12
N ALA A 37 10.78 -1.00 -6.05
CA ALA A 37 10.95 -1.70 -7.30
C ALA A 37 10.22 -0.98 -8.44
N THR A 38 10.54 -1.38 -9.67
CA THR A 38 9.77 -0.98 -10.85
C THR A 38 8.79 -2.08 -11.25
N ILE A 39 7.76 -1.73 -12.04
CA ILE A 39 6.84 -2.72 -12.60
C ILE A 39 7.60 -3.79 -13.40
N GLU A 40 8.57 -3.40 -14.22
CA GLU A 40 9.37 -4.36 -15.00
C GLU A 40 10.18 -5.29 -14.10
N THR A 41 10.74 -4.76 -13.01
CA THR A 41 11.51 -5.58 -12.06
C THR A 41 10.60 -6.61 -11.38
N ILE A 42 9.39 -6.20 -10.98
CA ILE A 42 8.41 -7.10 -10.38
C ILE A 42 7.93 -8.13 -11.39
N LEU A 43 7.58 -7.74 -12.62
CA LEU A 43 7.09 -8.69 -13.62
C LEU A 43 8.17 -9.72 -14.00
N ASN A 44 9.43 -9.29 -14.09
CA ASN A 44 10.55 -10.16 -14.46
C ASN A 44 11.19 -10.91 -13.28
N SER A 45 10.79 -10.65 -12.03
CA SER A 45 11.36 -11.34 -10.88
C SER A 45 11.04 -12.84 -10.92
N LYS A 46 11.93 -13.68 -10.38
CA LYS A 46 11.62 -15.10 -10.17
C LYS A 46 10.90 -15.27 -8.83
N PRO A 47 10.09 -16.34 -8.67
CA PRO A 47 9.63 -16.73 -7.35
C PRO A 47 10.80 -16.80 -6.39
N ALA A 48 10.66 -16.20 -5.21
CA ALA A 48 11.66 -16.32 -4.17
C ALA A 48 11.63 -17.77 -3.69
N THR A 49 12.61 -18.58 -4.10
CA THR A 49 12.75 -19.98 -3.70
C THR A 49 12.69 -20.08 -2.17
N ALA A 50 11.57 -20.49 -1.63
CA ALA A 50 11.49 -21.01 -0.28
C ALA A 50 11.82 -22.51 -0.30
N ALA A 51 12.16 -22.98 0.89
CA ALA A 51 12.57 -24.35 1.10
C ALA A 51 11.47 -25.33 0.66
N VAL A 52 11.90 -26.41 0.01
CA VAL A 52 11.12 -27.58 -0.39
C VAL A 52 10.06 -27.92 0.67
N GLY A 53 8.77 -27.78 0.33
CA GLY A 53 7.65 -28.25 1.16
C GLY A 53 6.56 -27.22 1.53
N ALA A 54 6.66 -25.96 1.11
CA ALA A 54 5.59 -24.96 1.32
C ALA A 54 4.71 -24.85 0.06
N GLU A 55 3.45 -25.32 0.13
CA GLU A 55 2.50 -25.31 -1.00
C GLU A 55 2.05 -23.91 -1.45
N VAL A 56 2.43 -22.84 -0.73
CA VAL A 56 2.23 -21.43 -1.13
C VAL A 56 3.43 -20.62 -0.62
N GLU A 57 4.18 -19.98 -1.54
CA GLU A 57 5.42 -19.25 -1.22
C GLU A 57 5.25 -17.74 -1.09
N ALA A 58 6.00 -17.19 -0.13
CA ALA A 58 6.39 -15.80 0.09
C ALA A 58 5.76 -14.76 -0.85
N THR A 59 4.68 -14.16 -0.36
CA THR A 59 4.19 -12.86 -0.82
C THR A 59 5.29 -11.82 -0.63
N ALA A 60 5.85 -11.33 -1.74
CA ALA A 60 6.85 -10.27 -1.69
C ALA A 60 6.13 -8.92 -1.63
N GLY A 61 6.48 -8.11 -0.63
CA GLY A 61 6.05 -6.71 -0.56
C GLY A 61 6.97 -5.83 -1.41
N TYR A 62 6.39 -4.91 -2.19
CA TYR A 62 7.16 -3.88 -2.90
C TYR A 62 6.49 -2.52 -2.76
N ARG A 63 7.31 -1.46 -2.78
CA ARG A 63 6.80 -0.10 -2.95
C ARG A 63 7.04 0.38 -4.38
N LEU A 64 6.01 0.97 -4.99
CA LEU A 64 5.95 1.33 -6.41
C LEU A 64 5.59 2.81 -6.56
N ASN A 65 6.43 3.57 -7.26
CA ASN A 65 6.10 4.95 -7.61
C ASN A 65 5.28 4.96 -8.92
N MET A 66 4.04 5.44 -8.84
CA MET A 66 3.09 5.45 -9.96
C MET A 66 2.36 6.80 -10.02
N ILE A 67 1.65 7.06 -11.11
CA ILE A 67 0.78 8.23 -11.26
C ILE A 67 -0.67 7.78 -11.14
N TYR A 68 -1.45 8.39 -10.26
CA TYR A 68 -2.88 8.08 -10.15
C TYR A 68 -3.68 8.76 -11.26
N ASP A 69 -4.49 8.02 -12.02
CA ASP A 69 -5.27 8.61 -13.13
C ASP A 69 -6.61 9.22 -12.69
N GLY A 70 -7.04 9.00 -11.44
CA GLY A 70 -8.35 9.48 -10.96
C GLY A 70 -9.53 8.56 -11.29
N GLN A 71 -9.28 7.41 -11.92
CA GLN A 71 -10.33 6.45 -12.27
C GLN A 71 -10.33 5.25 -11.31
N PHE A 72 -11.53 4.74 -11.03
CA PHE A 72 -11.74 3.52 -10.29
C PHE A 72 -12.93 2.75 -10.87
N ARG A 73 -12.95 1.44 -10.66
CA ARG A 73 -14.03 0.55 -11.09
C ARG A 73 -14.17 -0.62 -10.13
N ALA A 74 -15.27 -1.37 -10.25
CA ALA A 74 -15.37 -2.67 -9.58
C ALA A 74 -14.27 -3.62 -10.07
N VAL A 75 -13.74 -4.45 -9.17
CA VAL A 75 -12.71 -5.43 -9.51
C VAL A 75 -13.18 -6.33 -10.66
N SER A 76 -12.30 -6.51 -11.63
CA SER A 76 -12.61 -7.21 -12.86
C SER A 76 -12.65 -8.72 -12.65
N ALA A 77 -13.51 -9.42 -13.40
CA ALA A 77 -13.57 -10.89 -13.33
C ALA A 77 -12.21 -11.57 -13.63
N PRO A 78 -11.36 -11.08 -14.57
CA PRO A 78 -10.01 -11.61 -14.76
C PRO A 78 -9.14 -11.50 -13.51
N ASN A 79 -9.14 -10.36 -12.81
CA ASN A 79 -8.34 -10.19 -11.59
C ASN A 79 -8.86 -11.03 -10.43
N VAL A 80 -10.18 -11.20 -10.30
CA VAL A 80 -10.76 -12.15 -9.33
C VAL A 80 -10.26 -13.56 -9.58
N LYS A 81 -10.38 -14.04 -10.83
CA LYS A 81 -9.91 -15.39 -11.21
C LYS A 81 -8.40 -15.56 -11.00
N LEU A 82 -7.63 -14.50 -11.28
CA LEU A 82 -6.18 -14.50 -11.06
C LEU A 82 -5.85 -14.64 -9.57
N MET A 83 -6.48 -13.85 -8.69
CA MET A 83 -6.30 -13.96 -7.24
C MET A 83 -6.68 -15.36 -6.72
N GLU A 84 -7.80 -15.93 -7.19
CA GLU A 84 -8.22 -17.30 -6.85
C GLU A 84 -7.19 -18.34 -7.31
N ALA A 85 -6.70 -18.23 -8.55
CA ALA A 85 -5.69 -19.14 -9.09
C ALA A 85 -4.34 -19.04 -8.36
N LEU A 86 -4.06 -17.90 -7.74
CA LEU A 86 -2.88 -17.67 -6.91
C LEU A 86 -3.09 -18.03 -5.42
N GLY A 87 -4.20 -18.70 -5.10
CA GLY A 87 -4.44 -19.31 -3.78
C GLY A 87 -5.18 -18.42 -2.78
N MET A 88 -5.63 -17.24 -3.20
CA MET A 88 -6.36 -16.31 -2.34
C MET A 88 -7.78 -16.81 -2.08
N LYS A 89 -8.19 -16.81 -0.80
CA LYS A 89 -9.51 -17.29 -0.40
C LYS A 89 -10.58 -16.26 -0.74
N HIS A 90 -11.79 -16.72 -1.00
CA HIS A 90 -12.93 -15.84 -1.30
C HIS A 90 -13.17 -14.75 -0.24
N ARG A 91 -12.92 -15.03 1.05
CA ARG A 91 -13.01 -14.03 2.13
C ARG A 91 -11.98 -12.91 1.97
N GLU A 92 -10.76 -13.23 1.57
CA GLU A 92 -9.68 -12.26 1.35
C GLU A 92 -9.98 -11.41 0.12
N ILE A 93 -10.52 -12.04 -0.95
CA ILE A 93 -10.87 -11.34 -2.20
C ILE A 93 -11.93 -10.27 -1.97
N LYS A 94 -12.84 -10.46 -1.00
CA LYS A 94 -13.81 -9.43 -0.59
C LYS A 94 -13.15 -8.17 -0.02
N GLY A 95 -11.88 -8.23 0.36
CA GLY A 95 -11.08 -7.07 0.72
C GLY A 95 -10.73 -6.19 -0.49
N TYR A 96 -10.81 -6.68 -1.73
CA TYR A 96 -10.37 -5.99 -2.94
C TYR A 96 -11.51 -5.85 -3.95
N ARG A 97 -12.55 -5.09 -3.58
CA ARG A 97 -13.76 -4.96 -4.40
C ARG A 97 -13.60 -4.00 -5.56
N TYR A 98 -12.53 -3.21 -5.57
CA TYR A 98 -12.30 -2.15 -6.55
C TYR A 98 -10.89 -2.23 -7.11
N GLU A 99 -10.75 -1.73 -8.33
CA GLU A 99 -9.48 -1.46 -8.98
C GLU A 99 -9.37 0.04 -9.24
N LEU A 100 -8.18 0.60 -9.02
CA LEU A 100 -7.84 1.97 -9.39
C LEU A 100 -6.89 1.96 -10.58
N LEU A 101 -6.98 2.99 -11.43
CA LEU A 101 -6.12 3.15 -12.58
C LEU A 101 -4.87 3.95 -12.20
N PHE A 102 -3.71 3.31 -12.39
CA PHE A 102 -2.41 3.93 -12.23
C PHE A 102 -1.64 3.91 -13.54
N LYS A 103 -0.72 4.85 -13.70
CA LYS A 103 0.20 4.92 -14.84
C LYS A 103 1.64 4.77 -14.39
N TYR A 104 2.41 4.05 -15.20
CA TYR A 104 3.85 3.92 -15.04
C TYR A 104 4.50 3.87 -16.42
N ASN A 105 5.47 4.74 -16.68
CA ASN A 105 6.13 4.89 -18.00
C ASN A 105 5.15 4.99 -19.19
N GLY A 106 4.01 5.67 -19.00
CA GLY A 106 2.97 5.83 -20.01
C GLY A 106 2.08 4.60 -20.24
N GLN A 107 2.30 3.50 -19.51
CA GLN A 107 1.44 2.33 -19.51
C GLN A 107 0.41 2.40 -18.38
N GLU A 108 -0.76 1.84 -18.63
CA GLU A 108 -1.91 1.83 -17.72
C GLU A 108 -2.06 0.50 -16.98
N PHE A 109 -2.31 0.58 -15.67
CA PHE A 109 -2.44 -0.55 -14.78
C PHE A 109 -3.69 -0.40 -13.91
N TRP A 110 -4.63 -1.32 -14.08
CA TRP A 110 -5.77 -1.46 -13.18
C TRP A 110 -5.38 -2.39 -12.02
N LEU A 111 -5.08 -1.80 -10.87
CA LEU A 111 -4.60 -2.54 -9.71
C LEU A 111 -5.73 -2.73 -8.70
N PRO A 112 -6.00 -3.96 -8.23
CA PRO A 112 -6.88 -4.19 -7.09
C PRO A 112 -6.36 -3.47 -5.85
N VAL A 113 -7.24 -2.74 -5.17
CA VAL A 113 -6.91 -1.96 -3.97
C VAL A 113 -7.75 -2.44 -2.80
N GLN A 114 -7.17 -2.51 -1.60
CA GLN A 114 -7.95 -2.76 -0.40
C GLN A 114 -9.12 -1.77 -0.30
N THR A 115 -10.31 -2.30 -0.02
CA THR A 115 -11.58 -1.59 -0.18
C THR A 115 -11.70 -0.40 0.77
N ASP A 116 -11.12 -0.51 1.97
CA ASP A 116 -11.04 0.55 2.98
C ASP A 116 -10.10 1.70 2.58
N LEU A 117 -9.13 1.47 1.70
CA LEU A 117 -8.23 2.51 1.19
C LEU A 117 -8.82 3.33 0.05
N VAL A 118 -9.82 2.80 -0.66
CA VAL A 118 -10.32 3.42 -1.91
C VAL A 118 -10.86 4.83 -1.66
N GLU A 119 -11.68 4.99 -0.62
CA GLU A 119 -12.25 6.29 -0.26
C GLU A 119 -11.14 7.28 0.13
N GLN A 120 -10.15 6.83 0.90
CA GLN A 120 -9.03 7.68 1.32
C GLN A 120 -8.18 8.11 0.13
N LEU A 121 -7.82 7.19 -0.78
CA LEU A 121 -7.09 7.48 -2.01
C LEU A 121 -7.79 8.54 -2.86
N GLN A 122 -9.12 8.45 -2.98
CA GLN A 122 -9.91 9.39 -3.76
C GLN A 122 -10.02 10.78 -3.13
N LEU A 123 -9.93 10.88 -1.80
CA LEU A 123 -9.95 12.15 -1.09
C LEU A 123 -8.58 12.83 -1.08
N GLU A 124 -7.51 12.04 -0.97
CA GLU A 124 -6.15 12.57 -0.82
C GLU A 124 -5.44 12.82 -2.15
N LEU A 125 -5.70 12.00 -3.18
CA LEU A 125 -5.03 12.12 -4.46
C LEU A 125 -5.88 12.81 -5.52
N ARG A 126 -5.22 13.67 -6.29
CA ARG A 126 -5.75 14.25 -7.51
C ARG A 126 -5.32 13.42 -8.71
N LYS A 127 -6.06 13.58 -9.80
CA LYS A 127 -5.65 13.04 -11.10
C LYS A 127 -4.27 13.58 -11.48
N ASP A 128 -3.46 12.69 -12.05
CA ASP A 128 -2.08 12.90 -12.49
C ASP A 128 -1.09 13.18 -11.34
N GLU A 129 -1.46 12.87 -10.10
CA GLU A 129 -0.60 13.00 -8.93
C GLU A 129 0.31 11.77 -8.75
N PRO A 130 1.62 11.97 -8.47
CA PRO A 130 2.51 10.86 -8.15
C PRO A 130 2.21 10.30 -6.75
N VAL A 131 2.17 8.98 -6.66
CA VAL A 131 1.88 8.25 -5.44
C VAL A 131 2.85 7.08 -5.28
N LEU A 132 3.30 6.86 -4.04
CA LEU A 132 4.04 5.67 -3.66
C LEU A 132 3.05 4.63 -3.12
N LEU A 133 2.83 3.56 -3.88
CA LEU A 133 1.96 2.45 -3.49
C LEU A 133 2.75 1.39 -2.74
N TYR A 134 2.20 0.85 -1.66
CA TYR A 134 2.70 -0.36 -1.00
C TYR A 134 1.87 -1.53 -1.49
N THR A 135 2.55 -2.54 -2.03
CA THR A 135 1.90 -3.63 -2.73
C THR A 135 2.37 -4.98 -2.26
N THR A 136 1.48 -5.95 -2.34
CA THR A 136 1.76 -7.36 -2.16
C THR A 136 1.72 -8.05 -3.53
N VAL A 137 2.75 -8.84 -3.84
CA VAL A 137 2.82 -9.63 -5.08
C VAL A 137 2.45 -11.08 -4.80
N LEU A 138 1.33 -11.51 -5.37
CA LEU A 138 0.97 -12.92 -5.45
C LEU A 138 1.62 -13.54 -6.69
N GLN A 139 2.22 -14.71 -6.55
CA GLN A 139 2.85 -15.44 -7.66
C GLN A 139 2.77 -16.96 -7.45
N ALA A 140 2.53 -17.71 -8.52
CA ALA A 140 2.55 -19.17 -8.48
C ALA A 140 3.98 -19.70 -8.68
N GLN A 141 4.36 -20.73 -7.92
CA GLN A 141 5.70 -21.33 -8.00
C GLN A 141 5.97 -22.10 -9.32
N ASN A 142 4.92 -22.64 -9.96
CA ASN A 142 5.05 -23.67 -11.02
C ASN A 142 4.60 -23.26 -12.43
N ALA A 143 4.25 -21.99 -12.68
CA ALA A 143 3.73 -21.58 -13.99
C ALA A 143 4.86 -21.07 -14.91
N GLY A 144 5.09 -21.78 -16.02
CA GLY A 144 6.07 -21.44 -17.07
C GLY A 144 5.88 -20.08 -17.75
N ALA A 145 4.79 -19.38 -17.46
CA ALA A 145 4.67 -17.93 -17.50
C ALA A 145 4.17 -17.49 -16.12
N ALA A 146 4.99 -16.78 -15.34
CA ALA A 146 4.65 -16.40 -13.98
C ALA A 146 3.48 -15.40 -13.99
N HIS A 147 2.26 -15.89 -13.82
CA HIS A 147 1.12 -15.04 -13.55
C HIS A 147 1.33 -14.39 -12.17
N LYS A 148 1.33 -13.06 -12.13
CA LYS A 148 1.48 -12.27 -10.92
C LYS A 148 0.28 -11.36 -10.74
N ALA A 149 -0.22 -11.27 -9.51
CA ALA A 149 -1.16 -10.22 -9.13
C ALA A 149 -0.45 -9.22 -8.21
N LEU A 150 -0.58 -7.94 -8.51
CA LEU A 150 -0.13 -6.85 -7.65
C LEU A 150 -1.36 -6.30 -6.93
N LEU A 151 -1.37 -6.42 -5.60
CA LEU A 151 -2.45 -5.94 -4.74
C LEU A 151 -1.96 -4.71 -3.98
N VAL A 152 -2.74 -3.62 -3.96
CA VAL A 152 -2.38 -2.39 -3.23
C VAL A 152 -2.93 -2.46 -1.81
N GLU A 153 -2.02 -2.36 -0.84
CA GLU A 153 -2.27 -2.52 0.60
C GLU A 153 -2.11 -1.23 1.40
N ASP A 154 -1.44 -0.23 0.82
CA ASP A 154 -1.31 1.11 1.40
C ASP A 154 -0.79 2.09 0.34
N PHE A 155 -0.78 3.38 0.65
CA PHE A 155 -0.21 4.40 -0.21
C PHE A 155 0.41 5.55 0.60
N ARG A 156 1.30 6.30 -0.04
CA ARG A 156 1.85 7.53 0.50
C ARG A 156 1.91 8.58 -0.60
N VAL A 157 1.37 9.76 -0.31
CA VAL A 157 1.51 10.94 -1.15
C VAL A 157 2.94 11.45 -1.07
N ASN A 158 3.61 11.60 -2.22
CA ASN A 158 4.94 12.19 -2.29
C ASN A 158 4.80 13.71 -2.26
N ASN A 159 4.73 14.30 -1.07
CA ASN A 159 4.85 15.75 -0.86
C ASN A 159 6.26 16.27 -1.18
#